data_AF-A0AAD6GT53-F1
#
_entry.id   AF-A0AAD6GT53-F1
#
_cell.length_a   1.000
_cell.length_b   1.000
_cell.length_c   1.000
_cell.angle_alpha   90.00
_cell.angle_beta   90.00
_cell.angle_gamma   90.00
#
_symmetry.space_group_name_H-M   'P 1'
#
loop_
_entity.id
_entity.type
_entity.pdbx_description
1 polymer ?
#
loop_
_entity_poly.entity_id
_entity_poly.type
_entity_poly.pdbx_seq_one_letter_code
_entity_poly.pdbx_strand_id
1 'polypeptide(L)'
;MLQLGLYRILRVFWITLDFWSNTDQSSFPTSQVQRSGKLSELTPLEILTPLSSTPESEMSSDSIELEGWEEIYKEECLSFKASLETQAQILRNDPEGQGVYRMRDVCKELILLSHQAERIKEAAFEMVDETPNSVYVRNATPEWLSSQFGDPQLEQVCISMEYSLDRLAFELRSDPSIDLMVAGHLEQMTDDIEMDFL
;
A
#
# COMPACT_ATOMS: atom_id res chain seq x y z
N MET A 1 10.27 5.33 24.14
CA MET A 1 9.95 4.42 23.02
C MET A 1 8.62 4.77 22.33
N LEU A 2 7.57 5.22 23.04
CA LEU A 2 6.30 5.71 22.46
C LEU A 2 6.38 6.88 21.47
N GLN A 3 7.44 7.71 21.49
CA GLN A 3 7.59 8.82 20.55
C GLN A 3 8.03 8.40 19.15
N LEU A 4 8.60 7.19 18.98
CA LEU A 4 9.07 6.72 17.67
C LEU A 4 7.90 6.25 16.80
N GLY A 5 6.91 5.54 17.37
CA GLY A 5 5.76 5.02 16.63
C GLY A 5 4.84 6.12 16.07
N LEU A 6 4.58 7.18 16.85
CA LEU A 6 3.77 8.32 16.38
C LEU A 6 4.48 9.15 15.29
N TYR A 7 5.81 9.27 15.35
CA TYR A 7 6.59 9.96 14.31
C TYR A 7 6.62 9.16 13.00
N ARG A 8 6.56 7.82 13.07
CA ARG A 8 6.50 6.90 11.91
C ARG A 8 5.15 6.94 11.20
N ILE A 9 4.03 6.93 11.92
CA ILE A 9 2.68 7.08 11.35
C ILE A 9 2.50 8.46 10.70
N LEU A 10 3.05 9.52 11.30
CA LEU A 10 3.01 10.88 10.74
C LEU A 10 3.87 11.02 9.47
N ARG A 11 4.96 10.27 9.34
CA ARG A 11 5.82 10.31 8.14
C ARG A 11 5.11 9.76 6.89
N VAL A 12 4.33 8.68 7.06
CA VAL A 12 3.49 8.09 6.00
C VAL A 12 2.46 9.10 5.48
N PHE A 13 1.85 9.89 6.37
CA PHE A 13 0.87 10.93 6.00
C PHE A 13 1.49 12.12 5.24
N TRP A 14 2.71 12.52 5.57
CA TRP A 14 3.37 13.68 4.93
C TRP A 14 3.87 13.40 3.51
N ILE A 15 4.34 12.18 3.23
CA ILE A 15 4.92 11.85 1.91
C ILE A 15 3.83 11.63 0.86
N THR A 16 2.67 11.08 1.26
CA THR A 16 1.50 11.08 0.37
C THR A 16 1.18 12.49 -0.10
N LEU A 17 1.25 13.49 0.77
CA LEU A 17 0.92 14.89 0.44
C LEU A 17 1.91 15.51 -0.57
N ASP A 18 3.21 15.20 -0.48
CA ASP A 18 4.23 15.75 -1.39
C ASP A 18 4.13 15.18 -2.82
N PHE A 19 3.69 13.92 -2.97
CA PHE A 19 3.36 13.35 -4.28
C PHE A 19 2.12 14.02 -4.89
N TRP A 20 1.09 14.32 -4.07
CA TRP A 20 -0.11 15.04 -4.51
C TRP A 20 0.20 16.51 -4.88
N SER A 21 1.04 17.20 -4.12
CA SER A 21 1.34 18.64 -4.31
C SER A 21 2.09 18.96 -5.61
N ASN A 22 2.96 18.06 -6.09
CA ASN A 22 3.71 18.27 -7.34
C ASN A 22 2.95 17.88 -8.62
N THR A 23 1.71 17.40 -8.52
CA THR A 23 0.94 16.94 -9.69
C THR A 23 0.15 18.07 -10.37
N ASP A 24 0.02 19.24 -9.74
CA ASP A 24 -0.71 20.39 -10.32
C ASP A 24 0.13 21.31 -11.23
N GLN A 25 1.45 21.10 -11.34
CA GLN A 25 2.32 21.84 -12.26
C GLN A 25 2.79 20.99 -13.44
N SER A 26 1.84 20.49 -14.22
CA SER A 26 2.10 20.04 -15.59
C SER A 26 1.36 20.97 -16.54
N SER A 27 2.04 22.06 -16.91
CA SER A 27 1.64 22.96 -17.99
C SER A 27 1.62 22.19 -19.31
N PHE A 28 0.48 21.63 -19.66
CA PHE A 28 0.24 21.09 -21.00
C PHE A 28 0.27 22.25 -22.02
N PRO A 29 0.97 22.11 -23.16
CA PRO A 29 0.96 23.15 -24.18
C PRO A 29 -0.42 23.21 -24.85
N THR A 30 -1.02 24.39 -24.79
CA THR A 30 -2.27 24.75 -25.44
C THR A 30 -2.17 24.60 -26.97
N SER A 31 -2.90 23.66 -27.55
CA SER A 31 -3.37 23.78 -28.94
C SER A 31 -4.73 23.09 -29.12
N GLN A 32 -5.73 23.93 -29.43
CA GLN A 32 -6.97 23.72 -30.20
C GLN A 32 -7.78 22.41 -29.97
N VAL A 33 -9.08 22.41 -29.68
CA VAL A 33 -10.17 23.00 -30.48
C VAL A 33 -11.41 23.22 -29.58
N GLN A 34 -12.01 24.38 -29.75
CA GLN A 34 -13.26 24.86 -29.17
C GLN A 34 -14.47 24.05 -29.70
N ARG A 35 -15.34 23.53 -28.82
CA ARG A 35 -16.76 23.32 -29.18
C ARG A 35 -17.71 23.39 -27.97
N SER A 36 -18.23 24.61 -27.79
CA SER A 36 -19.57 25.03 -27.38
C SER A 36 -20.59 23.99 -26.87
N GLY A 37 -21.27 24.33 -25.77
CA GLY A 37 -22.57 23.77 -25.36
C GLY A 37 -22.76 23.75 -23.84
N LYS A 38 -22.89 24.90 -23.17
CA LYS A 38 -24.15 25.55 -22.75
C LYS A 38 -24.81 24.95 -21.48
N LEU A 39 -24.93 25.85 -20.51
CA LEU A 39 -25.54 25.86 -19.18
C LEU A 39 -27.05 25.50 -19.17
N SER A 40 -27.50 24.75 -18.16
CA SER A 40 -28.83 24.76 -17.53
C SER A 40 -28.68 24.09 -16.15
N GLU A 41 -28.68 24.84 -15.03
CA GLU A 41 -29.85 25.34 -14.28
C GLU A 41 -30.64 24.21 -13.62
N LEU A 42 -30.62 24.15 -12.28
CA LEU A 42 -31.73 23.73 -11.41
C LEU A 42 -31.43 24.14 -9.95
N THR A 43 -32.24 25.06 -9.44
CA THR A 43 -32.58 25.31 -8.03
C THR A 43 -34.03 24.80 -7.82
N PRO A 44 -34.67 24.79 -6.63
CA PRO A 44 -34.20 25.01 -5.25
C PRO A 44 -34.85 24.08 -4.16
N LEU A 45 -34.44 24.32 -2.91
CA LEU A 45 -35.22 24.29 -1.65
C LEU A 45 -35.45 22.94 -0.95
N GLU A 46 -34.92 22.82 0.28
CA GLU A 46 -35.78 22.61 1.46
C GLU A 46 -35.09 23.11 2.74
N ILE A 47 -35.88 23.83 3.53
CA ILE A 47 -35.58 24.42 4.84
C ILE A 47 -36.04 23.41 5.89
N LEU A 48 -35.33 23.27 7.01
CA LEU A 48 -35.86 23.38 8.39
C LEU A 48 -34.78 23.01 9.43
N THR A 49 -34.69 23.87 10.44
CA THR A 49 -33.68 23.93 11.52
C THR A 49 -34.13 23.13 12.78
N PRO A 50 -33.42 23.19 13.92
CA PRO A 50 -32.74 22.06 14.59
C PRO A 50 -33.49 21.53 15.83
N LEU A 51 -33.10 20.39 16.42
CA LEU A 51 -33.20 20.17 17.87
C LEU A 51 -32.41 18.94 18.36
N SER A 52 -31.42 19.21 19.20
CA SER A 52 -31.02 18.50 20.43
C SER A 52 -31.60 17.10 20.69
N SER A 53 -30.70 16.12 20.86
CA SER A 53 -30.63 15.34 22.11
C SER A 53 -29.37 14.47 22.14
N THR A 54 -28.60 14.64 23.22
CA THR A 54 -27.61 13.69 23.72
C THR A 54 -28.32 12.38 24.08
N PRO A 55 -27.67 11.23 23.85
CA PRO A 55 -27.63 10.23 24.89
C PRO A 55 -26.19 9.88 25.24
N GLU A 56 -25.95 9.84 26.54
CA GLU A 56 -24.82 9.16 27.16
C GLU A 56 -24.78 7.73 26.60
N SER A 57 -23.82 7.44 25.73
CA SER A 57 -23.50 6.07 25.34
C SER A 57 -22.33 5.62 26.18
N GLU A 58 -22.67 4.68 27.04
CA GLU A 58 -21.81 3.87 27.89
C GLU A 58 -20.43 3.64 27.27
N MET A 59 -19.39 3.89 28.07
CA MET A 59 -18.03 3.46 27.77
C MET A 59 -18.03 1.93 27.62
N SER A 60 -18.22 1.45 26.39
CA SER A 60 -17.73 0.13 25.99
C SER A 60 -16.22 0.21 26.15
N SER A 61 -15.72 -0.40 27.22
CA SER A 61 -14.31 -0.76 27.28
C SER A 61 -14.12 -1.88 26.28
N ASP A 62 -14.06 -1.52 25.00
CA ASP A 62 -13.42 -2.36 24.00
C ASP A 62 -11.97 -2.45 24.49
N SER A 63 -11.67 -3.55 25.18
CA SER A 63 -10.30 -4.00 25.30
C SER A 63 -9.83 -4.17 23.88
N ILE A 64 -9.10 -3.16 23.37
CA ILE A 64 -8.29 -3.29 22.17
C ILE A 64 -7.37 -4.46 22.52
N GLU A 65 -7.72 -5.66 22.08
CA GLU A 65 -6.76 -6.75 21.99
C GLU A 65 -5.64 -6.16 21.14
N LEU A 66 -4.51 -5.91 21.79
CA LEU A 66 -3.29 -5.52 21.10
C LEU A 66 -2.98 -6.72 20.20
N GLU A 67 -3.30 -6.57 18.93
CA GLU A 67 -2.97 -7.50 17.87
C GLU A 67 -1.47 -7.78 17.97
N GLY A 68 -1.11 -9.04 18.19
CA GLY A 68 0.29 -9.41 18.35
C GLY A 68 1.05 -9.23 17.04
N TRP A 69 2.35 -8.98 17.09
CA TRP A 69 3.16 -8.82 15.88
C TRP A 69 3.13 -10.03 14.95
N GLU A 70 2.85 -11.23 15.48
CA GLU A 70 2.57 -12.42 14.66
C GLU A 70 1.36 -12.22 13.74
N GLU A 71 0.28 -11.65 14.24
CA GLU A 71 -0.94 -11.41 13.47
C GLU A 71 -0.76 -10.24 12.50
N ILE A 72 -0.10 -9.17 12.94
CA ILE A 72 0.28 -8.04 12.08
C ILE A 72 1.16 -8.52 10.93
N TYR A 73 2.23 -9.26 11.20
CA TYR A 73 3.13 -9.79 10.16
C TYR A 73 2.36 -10.63 9.14
N LYS A 74 1.47 -11.50 9.63
CA LYS A 74 0.62 -12.33 8.77
C LYS A 74 -0.31 -11.48 7.89
N GLU A 75 -1.02 -10.51 8.47
CA GLU A 75 -1.94 -9.65 7.74
C GLU A 75 -1.20 -8.82 6.68
N GLU A 76 -0.06 -8.24 7.05
CA GLU A 76 0.78 -7.46 6.16
C GLU A 76 1.21 -8.26 4.93
N CYS A 77 1.72 -9.48 5.14
CA CYS A 77 2.12 -10.32 4.02
C CYS A 77 0.94 -10.81 3.17
N LEU A 78 -0.21 -11.18 3.77
CA LEU A 78 -1.39 -11.62 3.03
C LEU A 78 -1.95 -10.49 2.16
N SER A 79 -2.11 -9.31 2.74
CA SER A 79 -2.65 -8.15 2.03
C SER A 79 -1.70 -7.65 0.94
N PHE A 80 -0.39 -7.71 1.18
CA PHE A 80 0.61 -7.39 0.17
C PHE A 80 0.55 -8.35 -1.03
N LYS A 81 0.52 -9.67 -0.79
CA LYS A 81 0.38 -10.68 -1.86
C LYS A 81 -0.88 -10.48 -2.68
N ALA A 82 -2.02 -10.33 -2.00
CA ALA A 82 -3.31 -10.13 -2.68
C ALA A 82 -3.31 -8.85 -3.53
N SER A 83 -2.64 -7.80 -3.05
CA SER A 83 -2.50 -6.54 -3.77
C SER A 83 -1.60 -6.67 -5.00
N LEU A 84 -0.44 -7.33 -4.89
CA LEU A 84 0.43 -7.63 -6.03
C LEU A 84 -0.32 -8.41 -7.12
N GLU A 85 -1.02 -9.48 -6.75
CA GLU A 85 -1.83 -10.30 -7.66
C GLU A 85 -2.92 -9.47 -8.34
N THR A 86 -3.61 -8.62 -7.57
CA THR A 86 -4.65 -7.73 -8.09
C THR A 86 -4.08 -6.75 -9.12
N GLN A 87 -2.95 -6.11 -8.82
CA GLN A 87 -2.32 -5.17 -9.75
C GLN A 87 -1.82 -5.88 -11.02
N ALA A 88 -1.22 -7.07 -10.89
CA ALA A 88 -0.79 -7.88 -12.03
C ALA A 88 -1.99 -8.23 -12.93
N GLN A 89 -3.11 -8.61 -12.33
CA GLN A 89 -4.34 -8.94 -13.04
C GLN A 89 -4.95 -7.71 -13.76
N ILE A 90 -4.93 -6.54 -13.13
CA ILE A 90 -5.37 -5.28 -13.75
C ILE A 90 -4.52 -4.95 -14.97
N LEU A 91 -3.18 -5.08 -14.86
CA LEU A 91 -2.25 -4.81 -15.95
C LEU A 91 -2.47 -5.75 -17.14
N ARG A 92 -2.71 -7.04 -16.89
CA ARG A 92 -2.91 -8.04 -17.95
C ARG A 92 -4.24 -7.92 -18.68
N ASN A 93 -5.32 -7.77 -17.91
CA ASN A 93 -6.65 -8.08 -18.42
C ASN A 93 -7.56 -6.86 -18.49
N ASP A 94 -7.18 -5.73 -17.88
CA ASP A 94 -8.01 -4.52 -17.81
C ASP A 94 -9.48 -4.84 -17.49
N PRO A 95 -9.76 -5.50 -16.36
CA PRO A 95 -11.07 -6.06 -16.06
C PRO A 95 -12.19 -5.00 -16.03
N GLU A 96 -11.82 -3.75 -15.75
CA GLU A 96 -12.73 -2.61 -15.69
C GLU A 96 -12.80 -1.81 -16.99
N GLY A 97 -12.04 -2.18 -18.03
CA GLY A 97 -12.02 -1.51 -19.33
C GLY A 97 -11.56 -0.05 -19.28
N GLN A 98 -10.67 0.28 -18.34
CA GLN A 98 -10.19 1.64 -18.10
C GLN A 98 -9.13 2.08 -19.12
N GLY A 99 -8.59 1.15 -19.91
CA GLY A 99 -7.52 1.42 -20.87
C GLY A 99 -6.29 1.98 -20.17
N VAL A 100 -5.71 3.04 -20.73
CA VAL A 100 -4.50 3.69 -20.19
C VAL A 100 -4.70 4.32 -18.81
N TYR A 101 -5.94 4.57 -18.37
CA TYR A 101 -6.19 5.20 -17.06
C TYR A 101 -5.86 4.27 -15.91
N ARG A 102 -5.97 2.95 -16.08
CA ARG A 102 -5.61 1.96 -15.06
C ARG A 102 -4.16 2.08 -14.61
N MET A 103 -3.26 2.48 -15.52
CA MET A 103 -1.83 2.64 -15.23
C MET A 103 -1.58 3.64 -14.13
N ARG A 104 -2.40 4.70 -14.05
CA ARG A 104 -2.26 5.70 -12.99
C ARG A 104 -2.53 5.10 -11.62
N ASP A 105 -3.59 4.31 -11.51
CA ASP A 105 -4.01 3.73 -10.24
C ASP A 105 -3.08 2.58 -9.85
N VAL A 106 -2.67 1.74 -10.81
CA VAL A 106 -1.60 0.75 -10.59
C VAL A 106 -0.32 1.43 -10.09
N CYS A 107 0.15 2.52 -10.73
CA CYS A 107 1.34 3.22 -10.28
C CYS A 107 1.21 3.72 -8.83
N LYS A 108 0.04 4.19 -8.41
CA LYS A 108 -0.17 4.59 -7.00
C LYS A 108 -0.09 3.40 -6.07
N GLU A 109 -0.74 2.30 -6.43
CA GLU A 109 -0.73 1.07 -5.63
C GLU A 109 0.68 0.49 -5.51
N LEU A 110 1.50 0.55 -6.55
CA LEU A 110 2.91 0.14 -6.48
C LEU A 110 3.72 0.96 -5.45
N ILE A 111 3.47 2.26 -5.33
CA ILE A 111 4.09 3.11 -4.30
C ILE A 111 3.55 2.80 -2.90
N LEU A 112 2.28 2.39 -2.77
CA LEU A 112 1.74 1.96 -1.49
C LEU A 112 2.36 0.62 -1.07
N LEU A 113 2.53 -0.29 -2.03
CA LEU A 113 3.18 -1.57 -1.81
C LEU A 113 4.66 -1.39 -1.44
N SER A 114 5.40 -0.47 -2.05
CA SER A 114 6.81 -0.26 -1.68
C SER A 114 6.96 0.07 -0.18
N HIS A 115 6.10 0.96 0.35
CA HIS A 115 6.05 1.23 1.79
C HIS A 115 5.57 0.03 2.62
N GLN A 116 4.65 -0.77 2.10
CA GLN A 116 4.18 -1.96 2.80
C GLN A 116 5.29 -3.01 2.95
N ALA A 117 6.23 -3.11 2.01
CA ALA A 117 7.42 -3.96 2.15
C ALA A 117 8.27 -3.56 3.38
N GLU A 118 8.37 -2.27 3.69
CA GLU A 118 9.02 -1.80 4.93
C GLU A 118 8.24 -2.24 6.18
N ARG A 119 6.90 -2.14 6.15
CA ARG A 119 6.05 -2.60 7.28
C ARG A 119 6.16 -4.10 7.52
N ILE A 120 6.22 -4.92 6.48
CA ILE A 120 6.43 -6.37 6.57
C ILE A 120 7.74 -6.66 7.31
N LYS A 121 8.83 -5.98 6.94
CA LYS A 121 10.13 -6.12 7.60
C LYS A 121 10.05 -5.74 9.08
N GLU A 122 9.46 -4.59 9.40
CA GLU A 122 9.30 -4.15 10.79
C GLU A 122 8.49 -5.16 11.60
N ALA A 123 7.33 -5.60 11.10
CA ALA A 123 6.47 -6.57 11.77
C ALA A 123 7.16 -7.92 12.00
N ALA A 124 7.98 -8.37 11.04
CA ALA A 124 8.73 -9.62 11.18
C ALA A 124 9.77 -9.57 12.30
N PHE A 125 10.51 -8.46 12.42
CA PHE A 125 11.52 -8.32 13.47
C PHE A 125 10.89 -8.15 14.85
N GLU A 126 9.81 -7.37 14.95
CA GLU A 126 9.09 -7.24 16.22
C GLU A 126 8.42 -8.58 16.60
N MET A 127 7.95 -9.38 15.63
CA MET A 127 7.46 -10.74 15.87
C MET A 127 8.56 -11.66 16.43
N VAL A 128 9.79 -11.59 15.91
CA VAL A 128 10.94 -12.37 16.42
C VAL A 128 11.25 -11.98 17.86
N ASP A 129 11.21 -10.69 18.17
CA ASP A 129 11.56 -10.17 19.49
C ASP A 129 10.48 -10.46 20.55
N GLU A 130 9.20 -10.26 20.21
CA GLU A 130 8.08 -10.46 21.15
C GLU A 130 7.59 -11.90 21.22
N THR A 131 7.63 -12.61 20.10
CA THR A 131 7.08 -13.98 19.95
C THR A 131 8.08 -14.94 19.31
N PRO A 132 9.27 -15.17 19.90
CA PRO A 132 10.31 -16.02 19.31
C PRO A 132 9.91 -17.50 19.15
N ASN A 133 8.82 -17.91 19.80
CA ASN A 133 8.27 -19.27 19.69
C ASN A 133 7.13 -19.40 18.68
N SER A 134 6.80 -18.33 17.93
CA SER A 134 5.75 -18.36 16.92
C SER A 134 6.02 -19.43 15.86
N VAL A 135 4.96 -19.92 15.22
CA VAL A 135 5.09 -20.94 14.17
C VAL A 135 5.96 -20.41 13.03
N TYR A 136 5.81 -19.13 12.68
CA TYR A 136 6.61 -18.46 11.65
C TYR A 136 8.10 -18.42 12.00
N VAL A 137 8.46 -18.03 13.23
CA VAL A 137 9.89 -17.98 13.64
C VAL A 137 10.49 -19.38 13.69
N ARG A 138 9.73 -20.38 14.13
CA ARG A 138 10.20 -21.76 14.23
C ARG A 138 10.35 -22.45 12.88
N ASN A 139 9.49 -22.10 11.93
CA ASN A 139 9.48 -22.68 10.59
C ASN A 139 10.34 -21.87 9.60
N ALA A 140 10.76 -20.66 9.98
CA ALA A 140 11.68 -19.87 9.18
C ALA A 140 13.00 -20.60 8.95
N THR A 141 13.53 -20.48 7.74
CA THR A 141 14.90 -20.92 7.48
C THR A 141 15.85 -20.13 8.38
N PRO A 142 16.92 -20.75 8.92
CA PRO A 142 17.80 -20.11 9.88
C PRO A 142 18.34 -18.75 9.40
N GLU A 143 18.55 -18.58 8.10
CA GLU A 143 19.08 -17.36 7.49
C GLU A 143 18.01 -16.27 7.22
N TRP A 144 16.70 -16.61 7.28
CA TRP A 144 15.62 -15.69 6.95
C TRP A 144 15.48 -14.55 7.96
N LEU A 145 15.41 -14.91 9.25
CA LEU A 145 15.17 -13.98 10.37
C LEU A 145 16.39 -13.78 11.28
N SER A 146 17.40 -14.63 11.20
CA SER A 146 18.51 -14.59 12.16
C SER A 146 19.65 -13.69 11.70
N SER A 147 19.94 -12.69 12.53
CA SER A 147 21.15 -11.87 12.40
C SER A 147 22.44 -12.63 12.74
N GLN A 148 22.34 -13.83 13.32
CA GLN A 148 23.50 -14.64 13.70
C GLN A 148 24.30 -15.14 12.48
N PHE A 149 23.66 -15.22 11.31
CA PHE A 149 24.28 -15.69 10.06
C PHE A 149 24.70 -14.55 9.12
N GLY A 150 24.49 -13.28 9.50
CA GLY A 150 24.72 -12.10 8.66
C GLY A 150 23.53 -11.14 8.69
N ASP A 151 23.39 -10.29 7.66
CA ASP A 151 22.15 -9.52 7.46
C ASP A 151 20.99 -10.49 7.17
N PRO A 152 19.84 -10.38 7.84
CA PRO A 152 18.71 -11.28 7.60
C PRO A 152 18.28 -11.25 6.14
N GLN A 153 18.08 -12.42 5.51
CA GLN A 153 17.66 -12.47 4.11
C GLN A 153 16.33 -11.72 3.89
N LEU A 154 15.42 -11.77 4.86
CA LEU A 154 14.17 -11.03 4.81
C LEU A 154 14.39 -9.53 4.64
N GLU A 155 15.35 -8.93 5.35
CA GLU A 155 15.62 -7.49 5.21
C GLU A 155 16.09 -7.15 3.80
N GLN A 156 16.99 -7.96 3.24
CA GLN A 156 17.46 -7.76 1.87
C GLN A 156 16.33 -7.92 0.84
N VAL A 157 15.45 -8.91 1.03
CA VAL A 157 14.28 -9.14 0.18
C VAL A 157 13.32 -7.95 0.25
N CYS A 158 12.97 -7.47 1.44
CA CYS A 158 12.08 -6.32 1.61
C CYS A 158 12.66 -5.03 1.00
N ILE A 159 13.96 -4.76 1.19
CA ILE A 159 14.63 -3.61 0.56
C ILE A 159 14.60 -3.72 -0.97
N SER A 160 14.83 -4.93 -1.50
CA SER A 160 14.78 -5.19 -2.94
C SER A 160 13.37 -4.97 -3.50
N MET A 161 12.33 -5.42 -2.79
CA MET A 161 10.93 -5.24 -3.17
C MET A 161 10.53 -3.77 -3.14
N GLU A 162 10.86 -3.04 -2.07
CA GLU A 162 10.62 -1.59 -1.93
C GLU A 162 11.18 -0.84 -3.14
N TYR A 163 12.47 -1.01 -3.42
CA TYR A 163 13.13 -0.34 -4.53
C TYR A 163 12.55 -0.73 -5.89
N SER A 164 12.24 -2.02 -6.08
CA SER A 164 11.71 -2.52 -7.35
C SER A 164 10.31 -1.98 -7.63
N LEU A 165 9.44 -1.92 -6.63
CA LEU A 165 8.08 -1.40 -6.77
C LEU A 165 8.07 0.09 -7.10
N ASP A 166 8.89 0.89 -6.42
CA ASP A 166 9.07 2.31 -6.73
C ASP A 166 9.57 2.52 -8.17
N ARG A 167 10.57 1.73 -8.57
CA ARG A 167 11.12 1.78 -9.92
C ARG A 167 10.09 1.39 -10.97
N LEU A 168 9.34 0.30 -10.76
CA LEU A 168 8.30 -0.17 -11.68
C LEU A 168 7.18 0.86 -11.82
N ALA A 169 6.78 1.53 -10.73
CA ALA A 169 5.81 2.63 -10.77
C ALA A 169 6.31 3.79 -11.64
N PHE A 170 7.58 4.18 -11.50
CA PHE A 170 8.17 5.23 -12.31
C PHE A 170 8.28 4.85 -13.80
N GLU A 171 8.73 3.63 -14.09
CA GLU A 171 8.87 3.13 -15.47
C GLU A 171 7.50 3.01 -16.15
N LEU A 172 6.50 2.43 -15.47
CA LEU A 172 5.14 2.28 -16.02
C LEU A 172 4.47 3.62 -16.29
N ARG A 173 4.68 4.60 -15.41
CA ARG A 173 4.21 5.98 -15.60
C ARG A 173 4.83 6.62 -16.83
N SER A 174 6.08 6.32 -17.11
CA SER A 174 6.85 6.90 -18.22
C SER A 174 6.54 6.21 -19.56
N ASP A 175 6.34 4.90 -19.52
CA ASP A 175 6.05 4.07 -20.69
C ASP A 175 4.94 3.05 -20.37
N PRO A 176 3.68 3.34 -20.72
CA PRO A 176 2.57 2.40 -20.51
C PRO A 176 2.70 1.07 -21.28
N SER A 177 3.60 0.97 -22.26
CA SER A 177 3.75 -0.25 -23.08
C SER A 177 4.48 -1.39 -22.37
N ILE A 178 5.08 -1.12 -21.20
CA ILE A 178 5.72 -2.15 -20.37
C ILE A 178 4.76 -2.79 -19.37
N ASP A 179 3.46 -2.54 -19.44
CA ASP A 179 2.44 -3.05 -18.51
C ASP A 179 2.51 -4.57 -18.29
N LEU A 180 2.69 -5.36 -19.35
CA LEU A 180 2.84 -6.82 -19.24
C LEU A 180 4.16 -7.25 -18.59
N MET A 181 5.23 -6.48 -18.78
CA MET A 181 6.51 -6.74 -18.11
C MET A 181 6.38 -6.44 -16.62
N VAL A 182 5.76 -5.32 -16.25
CA VAL A 182 5.48 -4.99 -14.85
C VAL A 182 4.60 -6.08 -14.22
N ALA A 183 3.54 -6.53 -14.87
CA ALA A 183 2.69 -7.61 -14.37
C ALA A 183 3.49 -8.89 -14.03
N GLY A 184 4.42 -9.28 -14.91
CA GLY A 184 5.30 -10.43 -14.66
C GLY A 184 6.22 -10.23 -13.46
N HIS A 185 6.71 -9.01 -13.23
CA HIS A 185 7.51 -8.70 -12.04
C HIS A 185 6.69 -8.79 -10.74
N LEU A 186 5.43 -8.33 -10.75
CA LEU A 186 4.57 -8.41 -9.56
C LEU A 186 4.25 -9.85 -9.19
N GLU A 187 4.03 -10.71 -10.18
CA GLU A 187 3.81 -12.14 -9.95
C GLU A 187 5.04 -12.83 -9.37
N GLN A 188 6.23 -12.52 -9.89
CA GLN A 188 7.47 -13.03 -9.32
C GLN A 188 7.64 -12.58 -7.86
N MET A 189 7.33 -11.33 -7.54
CA MET A 189 7.41 -10.84 -6.15
C MET A 189 6.39 -11.53 -5.22
N THR A 190 5.21 -11.91 -5.72
CA THR A 190 4.24 -12.68 -4.94
C THR A 190 4.81 -14.04 -4.52
N ASP A 191 5.56 -14.69 -5.43
CA ASP A 191 6.22 -15.96 -5.18
C ASP A 191 7.43 -15.81 -4.24
N ASP A 192 8.16 -14.69 -4.33
CA ASP A 192 9.35 -14.41 -3.50
C ASP A 192 9.00 -14.10 -2.04
N ILE A 193 7.76 -13.67 -1.74
CA ILE A 193 7.30 -13.53 -0.36
C ILE A 193 6.95 -14.91 0.16
N GLU A 194 7.83 -15.47 0.99
CA GLU A 194 7.53 -16.68 1.72
C GLU A 194 6.49 -16.38 2.81
N MET A 195 5.25 -16.80 2.55
CA MET A 195 4.22 -17.02 3.57
C MET A 195 4.14 -18.48 3.98
N ASP A 196 4.85 -19.35 3.26
CA ASP A 196 4.71 -20.79 3.30
C ASP A 196 5.48 -21.41 4.49
N PHE A 197 5.55 -20.70 5.61
CA PHE A 197 5.93 -21.25 6.92
C PHE A 197 4.88 -22.27 7.45
N LEU A 198 4.17 -22.96 6.55
CA LEU A 198 3.15 -23.98 6.81
C LEU A 198 3.78 -25.33 7.19
#